data_AF-N1PFE5-F1
#
_entry.id   AF-N1PFE5-F1
#
_cell.length_a   1.000
_cell.length_b   1.000
_cell.length_c   1.000
_cell.angle_alpha   90.00
_cell.angle_beta   90.00
_cell.angle_gamma   90.00
#
_symmetry.space_group_name_H-M   'P 1'
#
loop_
_entity.id
_entity.type
_entity.pdbx_description
1 polymer ?
#
loop_
_entity_poly.entity_id
_entity_poly.type
_entity_poly.pdbx_seq_one_letter_code
_entity_poly.pdbx_strand_id
1 'polypeptide(L)'
;MATFTCLPTELRLAIWQYSMPEPRNLILTWTGDDFKSNTPPPYVAHICHEAREEALKQYELTFAARGRRARVLFDFSKDTLYITDDALIMLTPKTLSRIQKLKHFRNDSFMAQKCSS
;
A
#
# COMPACT_ATOMS: atom_id res chain seq x y z
N MET A 1 7.25 -35.18 -6.49
CA MET A 1 7.17 -33.77 -6.91
C MET A 1 7.69 -32.91 -5.77
N ALA A 2 8.69 -32.06 -6.01
CA ALA A 2 9.17 -31.12 -4.99
C ALA A 2 8.17 -29.96 -4.87
N THR A 3 7.88 -29.52 -3.64
CA THR A 3 6.97 -28.39 -3.37
C THR A 3 7.77 -27.20 -2.84
N PHE A 4 7.20 -26.01 -2.90
CA PHE A 4 7.87 -24.79 -2.41
C PHE A 4 8.30 -24.90 -0.93
N THR A 5 7.50 -25.58 -0.10
CA THR A 5 7.82 -25.79 1.34
C THR A 5 9.01 -26.73 1.57
N CYS A 6 9.47 -27.46 0.56
CA CYS A 6 10.67 -28.30 0.65
C CYS A 6 11.97 -27.48 0.48
N LEU A 7 11.89 -26.20 0.10
CA LEU A 7 13.05 -25.33 0.04
C LEU A 7 13.50 -24.92 1.46
N PRO A 8 14.82 -24.82 1.72
CA PRO A 8 15.34 -24.16 2.90
C PRO A 8 14.71 -22.78 3.11
N THR A 9 14.48 -22.42 4.37
CA THR A 9 13.77 -21.18 4.73
C THR A 9 14.45 -19.96 4.12
N GLU A 10 15.77 -19.89 4.10
CA GLU A 10 16.54 -18.78 3.53
C GLU A 10 16.18 -18.54 2.06
N LEU A 11 16.02 -19.61 1.28
CA LEU A 11 15.64 -19.52 -0.13
C LEU A 11 14.18 -19.10 -0.29
N ARG A 12 13.27 -19.60 0.55
CA ARG A 12 11.86 -19.19 0.52
C ARG A 12 11.71 -17.70 0.81
N LEU A 13 12.40 -17.21 1.84
CA LEU A 13 12.41 -15.79 2.19
C LEU A 13 13.02 -14.93 1.08
N ALA A 14 14.16 -15.36 0.52
CA ALA A 14 14.77 -14.67 -0.62
C ALA A 14 13.79 -14.58 -1.80
N ILE A 15 13.13 -15.69 -2.16
CA ILE A 15 12.13 -15.69 -3.24
C ILE A 15 11.02 -14.67 -2.96
N TRP A 16 10.48 -14.60 -1.73
CA TRP A 16 9.46 -13.61 -1.41
C TRP A 16 9.96 -12.17 -1.49
N GLN A 17 11.18 -11.90 -1.02
CA GLN A 17 11.80 -10.59 -1.12
C GLN A 17 12.02 -10.15 -2.58
N TYR A 18 12.48 -11.06 -3.43
CA TYR A 18 12.65 -10.81 -4.87
C TYR A 18 11.31 -10.79 -5.65
N SER A 19 10.25 -11.35 -5.07
CA SER A 19 8.91 -11.29 -5.63
C SER A 19 8.16 -10.01 -5.24
N MET A 20 8.74 -9.10 -4.45
CA MET A 20 8.05 -7.83 -4.16
C MET A 20 7.77 -7.05 -5.45
N PRO A 21 6.60 -6.41 -5.59
CA PRO A 21 6.29 -5.67 -6.80
C PRO A 21 7.22 -4.47 -6.96
N GLU A 22 7.42 -4.07 -8.22
CA GLU A 22 8.02 -2.79 -8.56
C GLU A 22 7.23 -1.61 -7.98
N PRO A 23 7.85 -0.41 -7.84
CA PRO A 23 7.19 0.80 -7.36
C PRO A 23 5.82 1.04 -8.00
N ARG A 24 4.79 1.28 -7.17
CA ARG A 24 3.40 1.44 -7.64
C ARG A 24 2.89 2.85 -7.43
N ASN A 25 2.00 3.28 -8.33
CA ASN A 25 1.28 4.54 -8.21
C ASN A 25 -0.03 4.31 -7.45
N LEU A 26 -0.10 4.77 -6.21
CA LEU A 26 -1.26 4.62 -5.35
C LEU A 26 -2.11 5.88 -5.42
N ILE A 27 -3.34 5.77 -5.95
CA ILE A 27 -4.34 6.83 -5.90
C ILE A 27 -5.21 6.62 -4.68
N LEU A 28 -5.18 7.55 -3.73
CA LEU A 28 -5.96 7.53 -2.51
C LEU A 28 -7.15 8.49 -2.63
N THR A 29 -8.35 7.96 -2.46
CA THR A 29 -9.60 8.72 -2.50
C THR A 29 -10.38 8.58 -1.21
N TRP A 30 -11.19 9.58 -0.89
CA TRP A 30 -12.09 9.56 0.24
C TRP A 30 -13.51 9.22 -0.23
N THR A 31 -14.16 8.30 0.48
CA THR A 31 -15.52 7.84 0.11
C THR A 31 -16.62 8.38 1.02
N GLY A 32 -16.32 9.41 1.82
CA GLY A 32 -17.21 9.91 2.88
C GLY A 32 -16.99 9.21 4.22
N ASP A 33 -16.52 7.96 4.17
CA ASP A 33 -16.53 7.04 5.29
C ASP A 33 -15.16 6.38 5.56
N ASP A 34 -14.45 6.02 4.49
CA ASP A 34 -13.12 5.39 4.58
C ASP A 34 -12.25 5.81 3.39
N PHE A 35 -10.96 5.56 3.52
CA PHE A 35 -10.01 5.71 2.43
C PHE A 35 -10.05 4.50 1.50
N LYS A 36 -10.10 4.75 0.20
CA LYS A 36 -9.98 3.72 -0.82
C LYS A 36 -8.76 3.98 -1.69
N SER A 37 -8.19 2.88 -2.19
CA SER A 37 -7.16 2.92 -3.22
C SER A 37 -7.70 2.27 -4.48
N ASN A 38 -7.33 2.78 -5.66
CA ASN A 38 -7.60 2.08 -6.92
C ASN A 38 -6.69 0.86 -7.10
N THR A 39 -5.58 0.80 -6.35
CA THR A 39 -4.54 -0.20 -6.53
C THR A 39 -4.82 -1.37 -5.60
N PRO A 40 -4.87 -2.60 -6.10
CA PRO A 40 -5.01 -3.76 -5.24
C PRO A 40 -3.79 -3.84 -4.29
N PRO A 41 -3.92 -4.48 -3.12
CA PRO A 41 -2.77 -4.70 -2.27
C PRO A 41 -1.70 -5.51 -3.01
N PRO A 42 -0.42 -5.37 -2.64
CA PRO A 42 0.68 -6.02 -3.34
C PRO A 42 0.42 -7.53 -3.39
N TYR A 43 0.56 -8.13 -4.58
CA TYR A 43 0.13 -9.51 -4.82
C TYR A 43 0.77 -10.50 -3.83
N VAL A 44 2.04 -10.25 -3.44
CA VAL A 44 2.77 -11.03 -2.42
C VAL A 44 2.01 -11.12 -1.09
N ALA A 45 1.34 -10.05 -0.67
CA ALA A 45 0.55 -10.04 0.57
C ALA A 45 -0.72 -10.92 0.51
N HIS A 46 -1.07 -11.43 -0.68
CA HIS A 46 -2.25 -12.27 -0.90
C HIS A 46 -1.94 -13.74 -1.23
N ILE A 47 -0.67 -14.11 -1.48
CA ILE A 47 -0.32 -15.48 -1.91
C ILE A 47 -0.52 -16.50 -0.78
N CYS A 48 0.19 -16.31 0.35
CA CYS A 48 0.15 -17.22 1.50
C CYS A 48 0.52 -16.47 2.78
N HIS A 49 0.49 -17.15 3.93
CA HIS A 49 0.83 -16.56 5.22
C HIS A 49 2.27 -16.02 5.25
N GLU A 50 3.24 -16.84 4.85
CA GLU A 50 4.66 -16.47 4.86
C GLU A 50 4.95 -15.29 3.93
N ALA A 51 4.43 -15.32 2.70
CA ALA A 51 4.58 -14.22 1.75
C ALA A 51 3.99 -12.91 2.31
N ARG A 52 2.84 -12.99 3.02
CA ARG A 52 2.25 -11.84 3.69
C ARG A 52 3.13 -11.29 4.80
N GLU A 53 3.72 -12.14 5.62
CA GLU A 53 4.63 -11.70 6.68
C GLU A 53 5.85 -10.98 6.10
N GLU A 54 6.43 -11.50 5.02
CA GLU A 54 7.51 -10.81 4.32
C GLU A 54 7.07 -9.48 3.72
N ALA A 55 5.88 -9.41 3.12
CA ALA A 55 5.36 -8.17 2.57
C ALA A 55 5.14 -7.12 3.66
N LEU A 56 4.65 -7.52 4.85
CA LEU A 56 4.41 -6.60 5.96
C LEU A 56 5.67 -6.05 6.62
N LYS A 57 6.86 -6.58 6.30
CA LYS A 57 8.14 -5.94 6.69
C LYS A 57 8.43 -4.66 5.91
N GLN A 58 7.88 -4.54 4.71
CA GLN A 58 8.10 -3.42 3.79
C GLN A 58 6.88 -2.52 3.65
N TYR A 59 5.68 -3.11 3.63
CA TYR A 59 4.42 -2.40 3.46
C TYR A 59 3.69 -2.21 4.79
N GLU A 60 3.20 -1.01 5.03
CA GLU A 60 2.42 -0.66 6.21
C GLU A 60 0.97 -0.34 5.87
N LEU A 61 0.04 -0.80 6.71
CA LEU A 61 -1.36 -0.34 6.68
C LEU A 61 -1.42 1.10 7.22
N THR A 62 -1.46 2.07 6.31
CA THR A 62 -1.16 3.47 6.65
C THR A 62 -2.40 4.37 6.72
N PHE A 63 -3.28 4.27 5.73
CA PHE A 63 -4.36 5.23 5.53
C PHE A 63 -5.63 4.74 6.25
N ALA A 64 -5.98 5.42 7.35
CA ALA A 64 -7.14 5.13 8.18
C ALA A 64 -7.93 6.40 8.47
N ALA A 65 -9.25 6.31 8.36
CA ALA A 65 -10.15 7.34 8.90
C ALA A 65 -10.09 7.35 10.43
N ARG A 66 -10.48 8.48 11.04
CA ARG A 66 -10.56 8.59 12.50
C ARG A 66 -11.48 7.50 13.06
N GLY A 67 -10.94 6.68 13.97
CA GLY A 67 -11.69 5.58 14.58
C GLY A 67 -11.86 4.32 13.72
N ARG A 68 -11.28 4.28 12.50
CA ARG A 68 -11.26 3.08 11.64
C ARG A 68 -9.86 2.49 11.55
N ARG A 69 -9.78 1.23 11.10
CA ARG A 69 -8.50 0.54 10.85
C ARG A 69 -8.03 0.84 9.43
N ALA A 70 -6.73 1.03 9.26
CA ALA A 70 -6.14 1.20 7.93
C ALA A 70 -6.28 -0.10 7.12
N ARG A 71 -6.60 0.04 5.83
CA ARG A 71 -6.78 -1.09 4.90
C ARG A 71 -5.83 -1.07 3.72
N VAL A 72 -5.21 0.08 3.45
CA VAL A 72 -4.35 0.29 2.29
C VAL A 72 -2.90 0.06 2.70
N LEU A 73 -2.28 -0.96 2.09
CA LEU A 73 -0.85 -1.26 2.21
C LEU A 73 -0.04 -0.28 1.36
N PHE A 74 0.92 0.38 1.99
CA PHE A 74 1.75 1.41 1.38
C PHE A 74 3.21 1.27 1.80
N ASP A 75 4.12 1.36 0.83
CA ASP A 75 5.56 1.41 1.07
C ASP A 75 6.08 2.83 0.89
N PHE A 76 6.51 3.47 1.98
CA PHE A 76 7.02 4.84 1.99
C PHE A 76 8.34 5.04 1.23
N SER A 77 9.07 3.96 0.94
CA SER A 77 10.37 4.02 0.25
C SER A 77 10.22 3.93 -1.26
N LYS A 78 9.21 3.20 -1.75
CA LYS A 78 9.04 2.89 -3.18
C LYS A 78 7.73 3.42 -3.79
N ASP A 79 6.61 3.37 -3.07
CA ASP A 79 5.31 3.72 -3.65
C ASP A 79 5.20 5.25 -3.85
N THR A 80 4.53 5.63 -4.93
CA THR A 80 4.19 7.03 -5.24
C THR A 80 2.74 7.27 -4.82
N LEU A 81 2.50 8.32 -4.03
CA LEU A 81 1.17 8.66 -3.54
C LEU A 81 0.56 9.81 -4.33
N TYR A 82 -0.60 9.54 -4.93
CA TYR A 82 -1.52 10.51 -5.50
C TYR A 82 -2.72 10.62 -4.57
N ILE A 83 -3.06 11.83 -4.14
CA ILE A 83 -4.17 12.07 -3.23
C ILE A 83 -5.03 13.22 -3.75
N THR A 84 -6.31 13.18 -3.44
CA THR A 84 -7.25 14.27 -3.69
C THR A 84 -7.31 15.23 -2.51
N ASP A 85 -7.75 16.47 -2.76
CA ASP A 85 -7.86 17.50 -1.72
C ASP A 85 -8.79 17.08 -0.57
N ASP A 86 -9.94 16.46 -0.87
CA ASP A 86 -10.89 15.96 0.12
C ASP A 86 -10.28 14.83 0.97
N ALA A 87 -9.52 13.91 0.37
CA ALA A 87 -8.82 12.87 1.10
C ALA A 87 -7.69 13.44 1.97
N LEU A 88 -6.97 14.45 1.47
CA LEU A 88 -5.89 15.10 2.21
C LEU A 88 -6.40 15.75 3.50
N ILE A 89 -7.56 16.41 3.46
CA ILE A 89 -8.21 17.04 4.62
C ILE A 89 -8.58 16.00 5.70
N MET A 90 -8.98 14.79 5.27
CA MET A 90 -9.45 13.74 6.18
C MET A 90 -8.34 12.93 6.84
N LEU A 91 -7.08 13.10 6.40
CA LEU A 91 -5.95 12.36 6.98
C LEU A 91 -5.61 12.82 8.40
N THR A 92 -5.12 11.87 9.20
CA THR A 92 -4.61 12.20 10.54
C THR A 92 -3.35 13.06 10.46
N PRO A 93 -3.11 13.98 11.43
CA PRO A 93 -1.88 14.79 11.46
C PRO A 93 -0.60 13.95 11.44
N LYS A 94 -0.63 12.76 12.07
CA LYS A 94 0.47 11.81 12.05
C LYS A 94 0.76 11.32 10.63
N THR A 95 -0.25 10.86 9.90
CA THR A 95 -0.10 10.39 8.52
C THR A 95 0.34 11.52 7.59
N LEU A 96 -0.25 12.71 7.74
CA LEU A 96 0.14 13.91 6.98
C LEU A 96 1.63 14.22 7.12
N SER A 97 2.16 14.21 8.34
CA SER A 97 3.58 14.47 8.60
C SER A 97 4.53 13.46 7.94
N ARG A 98 4.05 12.22 7.74
CA ARG A 98 4.82 11.17 7.06
C ARG A 98 4.80 11.36 5.55
N ILE A 99 3.62 11.60 4.98
CA ILE A 99 3.47 11.72 3.51
C ILE A 99 4.08 13.01 2.96
N GLN A 100 4.11 14.09 3.73
CA GLN A 100 4.76 15.35 3.34
C GLN A 100 6.28 15.20 3.14
N LYS A 101 6.90 14.17 3.74
CA LYS A 101 8.32 13.86 3.57
C LYS A 101 8.60 12.96 2.36
N LEU A 102 7.56 12.46 1.69
CA LEU A 102 7.73 11.60 0.53
C LEU A 102 8.26 12.42 -0.65
N LYS A 103 9.30 11.91 -1.30
CA LYS A 103 9.86 12.50 -2.52
C LYS A 103 8.84 12.54 -3.66
N HIS A 104 7.95 11.55 -3.69
CA HIS A 104 6.97 11.34 -4.76
C HIS A 104 5.54 11.49 -4.23
N PHE A 105 5.25 12.63 -3.62
CA PHE A 105 3.91 13.06 -3.25
C PHE A 105 3.32 13.96 -4.34
N ARG A 106 2.09 13.68 -4.77
CA ARG A 106 1.33 14.48 -5.73
C ARG A 106 -0.08 14.72 -5.19
N ASN A 107 -0.47 15.99 -5.11
CA ASN A 107 -1.84 16.39 -4.87
C ASN A 107 -2.44 16.78 -6.23
N ASP A 108 -3.42 16.02 -6.71
CA ASP A 108 -4.06 16.30 -7.99
C ASP A 108 -5.54 15.95 -7.94
N SER A 109 -6.38 16.96 -8.11
CA SER A 109 -7.83 16.84 -8.14
C SER A 109 -8.34 16.12 -9.41
N PHE A 110 -7.54 16.01 -10.48
CA PHE A 110 -7.95 15.43 -11.77
C PHE A 110 -7.75 13.91 -11.90
N MET A 111 -6.89 13.29 -11.09
CA MET A 111 -6.54 11.85 -11.27
C MET A 111 -7.49 10.88 -10.57
N ALA A 112 -8.31 11.33 -9.62
CA ALA A 112 -9.21 10.45 -8.87
C ALA A 112 -10.48 10.04 -9.62
N GLN A 113 -10.74 10.62 -10.79
CA GLN A 113 -12.00 10.45 -11.51
C GLN A 113 -11.97 9.37 -12.60
N LYS A 114 -11.20 8.29 -12.40
CA LYS A 114 -11.32 7.08 -13.21
C LYS A 114 -11.29 5.86 -12.28
N CYS A 115 -12.46 5.43 -11.84
CA CYS A 115 -12.86 4.03 -11.70
C CYS A 115 -14.28 3.94 -11.08
N SER A 116 -15.28 4.32 -11.88
CA SER A 116 -16.63 3.78 -11.78
C SER A 116 -16.95 3.15 -13.13
N SER A 117 -16.65 1.87 -13.30
CA SER A 117 -17.15 1.02 -14.39
C SER A 117 -17.18 -0.41 -13.90
#